data_AF-A0A4R0RSE3-F1
#
_entry.id   AF-A0A4R0RSE3-F1
#
_cell.length_a   1.000
_cell.length_b   1.000
_cell.length_c   1.000
_cell.angle_alpha   90.00
_cell.angle_beta   90.00
_cell.angle_gamma   90.00
#
_symmetry.space_group_name_H-M   'P 1'
#
loop_
_entity.id
_entity.type
_entity.pdbx_description
1 polymer ?
#
loop_
_entity_poly.entity_id
_entity_poly.type
_entity_poly.pdbx_seq_one_letter_code
_entity_poly.pdbx_strand_id
1 'polypeptide(L)'
;MHPPALYVPKVSTEDTTLSTTNSAGERVTMLIPARSGEFGLNLWAVTKYWEDPYKFDPSRFLGDWPRDAFLPYSGGVRSCIGRRFSEIEIVVVLTMLVPKYKVTVKEEPEFASETFEQRKARVLNARVEMTITPIRVPLMRPDVYQEGLIGRLWALRTLESGW
;
A
#
# COMPACT_ATOMS: atom_id res chain seq x y z
N MET A 1 -2.72 6.07 -6.19
CA MET A 1 -1.38 6.61 -5.88
C MET A 1 -0.60 5.74 -4.92
N HIS A 2 -1.16 5.19 -3.83
CA HIS A 2 -0.42 4.28 -2.92
C HIS A 2 -1.29 3.07 -2.50
N PRO A 3 -1.36 1.99 -3.30
CA PRO A 3 -2.06 0.78 -2.86
C PRO A 3 -1.32 0.16 -1.67
N PRO A 4 -2.01 -0.28 -0.60
CA PRO A 4 -1.36 -0.87 0.57
C PRO A 4 -0.77 -2.26 0.28
N ALA A 5 -1.34 -2.98 -0.69
CA ALA A 5 -0.79 -4.24 -1.20
C ALA A 5 -0.32 -4.04 -2.63
N LEU A 6 0.99 -4.17 -2.87
CA LEU A 6 1.61 -3.88 -4.17
C LEU A 6 1.79 -5.10 -5.07
N TYR A 7 1.70 -6.30 -4.50
CA TYR A 7 2.02 -7.53 -5.21
C TYR A 7 1.06 -8.65 -4.79
N VAL A 8 0.45 -9.28 -5.79
CA VAL A 8 -0.38 -10.48 -5.62
C VAL A 8 0.18 -11.54 -6.56
N PRO A 9 0.93 -12.54 -6.03
CA PRO A 9 1.55 -13.55 -6.88
C PRO A 9 0.48 -14.42 -7.56
N LYS A 10 0.78 -14.82 -8.79
CA LYS A 10 0.03 -15.75 -9.63
C LYS A 10 1.01 -16.77 -10.20
N VAL A 11 0.54 -17.98 -10.42
CA VAL A 11 1.33 -19.08 -11.00
C VAL A 11 0.52 -19.69 -12.13
N SER A 12 1.18 -20.04 -13.24
CA SER A 12 0.52 -20.73 -14.34
C SER A 12 0.29 -22.19 -13.98
N THR A 13 -0.94 -22.67 -14.20
CA THR A 13 -1.30 -24.07 -13.97
C THR A 13 -0.86 -24.99 -15.10
N GLU A 14 -0.78 -24.46 -16.31
CA GLU A 14 -0.46 -25.16 -17.54
C GLU A 14 0.56 -24.35 -18.36
N ASP A 15 1.20 -25.02 -19.32
CA ASP A 15 2.10 -24.34 -20.27
C ASP A 15 1.26 -23.39 -21.11
N THR A 16 1.57 -22.10 -21.03
CA THR A 16 0.82 -21.08 -21.74
C THR A 16 1.74 -20.06 -22.38
N THR A 17 1.17 -19.22 -23.24
CA THR A 17 1.88 -18.11 -23.86
C THR A 17 1.15 -16.83 -23.53
N LEU A 18 1.91 -15.78 -23.20
CA LEU A 18 1.39 -14.45 -22.96
C LEU A 18 1.97 -13.51 -24.01
N SER A 19 1.13 -13.01 -24.90
CA SER A 19 1.52 -11.98 -25.86
C SER A 19 1.29 -10.60 -25.25
N THR A 20 2.33 -9.78 -25.20
CA THR A 20 2.30 -8.40 -24.72
C THR A 20 3.07 -7.48 -25.66
N THR A 21 2.96 -6.18 -25.45
CA THR A 21 3.73 -5.16 -26.17
C THR A 21 4.83 -4.63 -25.26
N ASN A 22 6.08 -4.62 -25.74
CA ASN A 22 7.20 -4.05 -25.00
C ASN A 22 7.16 -2.51 -25.01
N SER A 23 8.11 -1.87 -24.32
CA SER A 23 8.24 -0.40 -24.31
C SER A 23 8.58 0.19 -25.69
N ALA A 24 9.09 -0.61 -26.63
CA ALA A 24 9.37 -0.21 -28.01
C ALA A 24 8.17 -0.38 -28.97
N GLY A 25 7.02 -0.86 -28.47
CA GLY A 25 5.83 -1.07 -29.30
C GLY A 25 5.80 -2.41 -30.04
N GLU A 26 6.79 -3.27 -29.84
CA GLU A 26 6.88 -4.58 -30.50
C GLU A 26 6.06 -5.62 -29.75
N ARG A 27 5.40 -6.52 -30.49
CA ARG A 27 4.72 -7.68 -29.91
C ARG A 27 5.75 -8.72 -29.50
N VAL A 28 5.78 -9.01 -28.20
CA VAL A 28 6.60 -10.06 -27.60
C VAL A 28 5.67 -11.14 -27.08
N THR A 29 5.96 -12.39 -27.44
CA THR A 29 5.26 -13.56 -26.89
C THR A 29 6.19 -14.24 -25.89
N MET A 30 5.76 -14.26 -24.64
CA MET A 30 6.49 -14.90 -23.55
C MET A 30 5.89 -16.28 -23.31
N LEU A 31 6.74 -17.31 -23.32
CA LEU A 31 6.34 -18.65 -22.94
C LEU A 31 6.38 -18.76 -21.42
N ILE A 32 5.27 -19.20 -20.82
CA ILE A 32 5.10 -19.35 -19.37
C ILE A 32 4.85 -20.84 -19.10
N PRO A 33 5.90 -21.61 -18.81
CA PRO A 33 5.73 -23.02 -18.46
C PRO A 33 4.89 -23.19 -17.18
N ALA A 34 4.22 -24.33 -17.06
CA ALA A 34 3.43 -24.70 -15.91
C ALA A 34 4.32 -24.71 -14.66
N ARG A 35 3.87 -24.04 -13.60
CA ARG A 35 4.52 -24.04 -12.28
C ARG A 35 5.99 -23.58 -12.27
N SER A 36 6.47 -22.93 -13.33
CA SER A 36 7.88 -22.55 -13.45
C SER A 36 8.23 -21.22 -12.78
N GLY A 37 7.24 -20.44 -12.32
CA GLY A 37 7.48 -19.18 -11.62
C GLY A 37 6.22 -18.44 -11.19
N GLU A 38 6.39 -17.51 -10.26
CA GLU A 38 5.37 -16.54 -9.87
C GLU A 38 5.46 -15.30 -10.76
N PHE A 39 4.31 -14.79 -11.19
CA PHE A 39 4.17 -13.49 -11.82
C PHE A 39 3.13 -12.67 -11.04
N GLY A 40 3.37 -11.37 -10.89
CA GLY A 40 2.44 -10.47 -10.24
C GLY A 40 1.87 -9.46 -11.20
N LEU A 41 0.65 -9.02 -10.93
CA LEU A 41 0.13 -7.82 -11.56
C LEU A 41 0.89 -6.61 -10.97
N ASN A 42 1.61 -5.87 -11.82
CA ASN A 42 2.18 -4.60 -11.38
C ASN A 42 1.05 -3.56 -11.30
N LEU A 43 0.53 -3.34 -10.09
CA LEU A 43 -0.56 -2.39 -9.84
C LEU A 43 -0.18 -0.94 -10.11
N TRP A 44 1.12 -0.61 -10.22
CA TRP A 44 1.57 0.72 -10.64
C TRP A 44 1.54 0.90 -12.16
N ALA A 45 1.64 -0.18 -12.93
CA ALA A 45 1.62 -0.12 -14.40
C ALA A 45 0.23 0.25 -14.97
N VAL A 46 -0.83 0.19 -14.16
CA VAL A 46 -2.19 0.61 -14.57
C VAL A 46 -2.32 2.12 -14.73
N THR A 47 -1.36 2.90 -14.24
CA THR A 47 -1.32 4.37 -14.36
C THR A 47 -1.45 4.87 -15.81
N LYS A 48 -1.01 4.07 -16.79
CA LYS A 48 -1.16 4.37 -18.23
C LYS A 48 -2.61 4.50 -18.71
N TYR A 49 -3.58 3.99 -17.95
CA TYR A 49 -5.01 4.06 -18.28
C TYR A 49 -5.71 5.25 -17.62
N TRP A 50 -4.99 6.06 -16.84
CA TRP A 50 -5.56 7.19 -16.10
C TRP A 50 -5.00 8.51 -16.64
N GLU A 51 -5.87 9.49 -16.81
CA GLU A 51 -5.46 10.88 -17.00
C GLU A 51 -4.92 11.45 -15.68
N ASP A 52 -3.80 12.17 -15.76
CA ASP A 52 -3.07 12.72 -14.60
C ASP A 52 -2.98 11.73 -13.41
N PRO A 53 -2.30 10.58 -13.57
CA PRO A 53 -2.34 9.48 -12.59
C PRO A 53 -1.74 9.85 -11.23
N TYR A 54 -0.89 10.88 -11.19
CA TYR A 54 -0.25 11.40 -9.97
C TYR A 54 -1.00 12.55 -9.33
N LYS A 55 -2.14 12.98 -9.89
CA LYS A 55 -3.00 14.00 -9.29
C LYS A 55 -4.00 13.33 -8.34
N PHE A 56 -4.10 13.84 -7.12
CA PHE A 56 -5.17 13.44 -6.20
C PHE A 56 -6.48 14.10 -6.63
N ASP A 57 -7.34 13.36 -7.29
CA ASP A 57 -8.64 13.82 -7.75
C ASP A 57 -9.70 12.74 -7.49
N PRO A 58 -10.46 12.84 -6.39
CA PRO A 58 -11.54 11.89 -6.07
C PRO A 58 -12.70 11.92 -7.07
N SER A 59 -12.89 13.02 -7.80
CA SER A 59 -14.05 13.19 -8.69
C SER A 59 -14.02 12.22 -9.89
N ARG A 60 -12.82 11.72 -10.26
CA ARG A 60 -12.64 10.71 -11.32
C ARG A 60 -13.41 9.41 -11.12
N PHE A 61 -13.89 9.15 -9.90
CA PHE A 61 -14.67 7.95 -9.58
C PHE A 61 -16.20 8.15 -9.66
N LEU A 62 -16.67 9.38 -9.94
CA LEU A 62 -18.10 9.72 -9.96
C LEU A 62 -18.81 9.38 -11.28
N GLY A 63 -18.06 9.10 -12.35
CA GLY A 63 -18.58 8.82 -13.68
C GLY A 63 -18.20 7.44 -14.23
N ASP A 64 -18.00 7.38 -15.54
CA ASP A 64 -17.38 6.23 -16.19
C ASP A 64 -15.86 6.32 -16.08
N TRP A 65 -15.23 5.23 -15.67
CA TRP A 65 -13.79 5.17 -15.42
C TRP A 65 -13.31 3.73 -15.63
N PRO A 66 -12.03 3.52 -15.96
CA PRO A 66 -11.52 2.20 -16.34
C PRO A 66 -11.48 1.26 -15.12
N ARG A 67 -12.57 0.50 -14.90
CA ARG A 67 -12.75 -0.35 -13.72
C ARG A 67 -11.66 -1.40 -13.58
N ASP A 68 -11.25 -1.99 -14.70
CA ASP A 68 -10.20 -3.01 -14.74
C ASP A 68 -8.80 -2.42 -14.53
N ALA A 69 -8.65 -1.09 -14.59
CA ALA A 69 -7.42 -0.37 -14.26
C ALA A 69 -7.39 0.11 -12.79
N PHE A 70 -8.29 -0.39 -11.94
CA PHE A 70 -8.30 -0.15 -10.49
C PHE A 70 -8.46 -1.46 -9.72
N LEU A 71 -7.33 -2.04 -9.30
CA LEU A 71 -7.31 -3.34 -8.63
C LEU A 71 -6.67 -3.30 -7.23
N PRO A 72 -7.06 -2.37 -6.33
CA PRO A 72 -6.49 -2.29 -4.98
C PRO A 72 -6.78 -3.52 -4.11
N TYR A 73 -7.77 -4.33 -4.50
CA TYR A 73 -8.19 -5.56 -3.83
C TYR A 73 -7.96 -6.81 -4.70
N SER A 74 -7.12 -6.72 -5.74
CA SER A 74 -6.99 -7.73 -6.80
C SER A 74 -8.33 -7.98 -7.55
N GLY A 75 -8.37 -9.00 -8.39
CA GLY A 75 -9.54 -9.37 -9.20
C GLY A 75 -9.77 -10.89 -9.27
N GLY A 76 -10.95 -11.26 -9.77
CA GLY A 76 -11.38 -12.66 -9.90
C GLY A 76 -11.79 -13.31 -8.57
N VAL A 77 -11.91 -14.65 -8.57
CA VAL A 77 -12.39 -15.44 -7.41
C VAL A 77 -11.46 -15.40 -6.18
N ARG A 78 -10.24 -14.88 -6.35
CA ARG A 78 -9.25 -14.70 -5.28
C ARG A 78 -9.03 -13.23 -4.94
N SER A 79 -9.97 -12.34 -5.29
CA SER A 79 -9.97 -10.96 -4.80
C SER A 79 -10.05 -10.93 -3.27
N CYS A 80 -9.59 -9.83 -2.65
CA CYS A 80 -9.63 -9.66 -1.21
C CYS A 80 -11.04 -9.89 -0.64
N ILE A 81 -11.20 -10.90 0.20
CA ILE A 81 -12.47 -11.20 0.88
C ILE A 81 -12.91 -10.05 1.80
N GLY A 82 -11.96 -9.29 2.32
CA GLY A 82 -12.19 -8.12 3.18
C GLY A 82 -12.53 -6.84 2.44
N ARG A 83 -12.66 -6.85 1.10
CA ARG A 83 -12.92 -5.63 0.31
C ARG A 83 -14.12 -4.83 0.83
N ARG A 84 -15.28 -5.48 0.97
CA ARG A 84 -16.51 -4.81 1.42
C ARG A 84 -16.40 -4.27 2.84
N PHE A 85 -15.77 -5.05 3.71
CA PHE A 85 -15.53 -4.63 5.09
C PHE A 85 -14.63 -3.38 5.13
N SER A 86 -13.50 -3.40 4.44
CA SER A 86 -12.54 -2.30 4.36
C SER A 86 -13.16 -1.03 3.75
N GLU A 87 -13.92 -1.17 2.65
CA GLU A 87 -14.62 -0.04 2.02
C GLU A 87 -15.58 0.65 3.01
N ILE A 88 -16.36 -0.13 3.77
CA ILE A 88 -17.30 0.40 4.77
C ILE A 88 -16.55 1.02 5.95
N GLU A 89 -15.57 0.31 6.50
CA GLU A 89 -14.79 0.75 7.65
C GLU A 89 -14.10 2.09 7.38
N ILE A 90 -13.46 2.26 6.22
CA ILE A 90 -12.82 3.51 5.84
C ILE A 90 -13.83 4.66 5.80
N VAL A 91 -15.02 4.45 5.24
CA VAL A 91 -16.07 5.48 5.21
C VAL A 91 -16.56 5.82 6.62
N VAL A 92 -16.77 4.82 7.47
CA VAL A 92 -17.19 5.02 8.87
C VAL A 92 -16.13 5.82 9.64
N VAL A 93 -14.86 5.43 9.56
CA VAL A 93 -13.76 6.13 10.24
C VAL A 93 -13.66 7.58 9.75
N LEU A 94 -13.70 7.82 8.43
CA LEU A 94 -13.62 9.17 7.87
C LEU A 94 -14.82 10.04 8.29
N THR A 95 -16.04 9.49 8.28
CA THR A 95 -17.24 10.22 8.71
C THR A 95 -17.26 10.52 10.21
N MET A 96 -16.55 9.74 11.02
CA MET A 96 -16.37 10.03 12.45
C MET A 96 -15.28 11.07 12.71
N LEU A 97 -14.21 11.08 11.93
CA LEU A 97 -13.04 11.94 12.15
C LEU A 97 -13.21 13.33 11.50
N VAL A 98 -13.55 13.38 10.21
CA VAL A 98 -13.55 14.62 9.42
C VAL A 98 -14.44 15.72 9.99
N PRO A 99 -15.66 15.45 10.51
CA PRO A 99 -16.50 16.50 11.10
C PRO A 99 -16.00 17.01 12.45
N LYS A 100 -15.21 16.22 13.18
CA LYS A 100 -14.81 16.50 14.57
C LYS A 100 -13.42 17.10 14.69
N TYR A 101 -12.55 16.85 13.72
CA TYR A 101 -11.14 17.21 13.79
C TYR A 101 -10.69 17.98 12.55
N LYS A 102 -9.93 19.04 12.79
CA LYS A 102 -9.15 19.70 11.75
C LYS A 102 -7.78 19.04 11.69
N VAL A 103 -7.50 18.35 10.58
CA VAL A 103 -6.19 17.73 10.34
C VAL A 103 -5.26 18.78 9.73
N THR A 104 -4.12 19.01 10.37
CA THR A 104 -3.06 19.91 9.87
C THR A 104 -1.72 19.20 9.95
N VAL A 105 -0.83 19.46 9.00
CA VAL A 105 0.57 19.05 9.12
C VAL A 105 1.19 19.85 10.26
N LYS A 106 1.88 19.17 11.17
CA LYS A 106 2.60 19.82 12.27
C LYS A 106 3.71 20.69 11.67
N GLU A 107 3.76 21.95 12.08
CA GLU A 107 4.86 22.85 11.69
C GLU A 107 6.06 22.57 12.59
N GLU A 108 7.19 22.22 11.98
CA GLU A 108 8.45 21.94 12.67
C GLU A 108 9.52 22.88 12.13
N PRO A 109 10.40 23.47 12.98
CA PRO A 109 11.35 24.49 12.55
C PRO A 109 12.26 24.05 11.40
N GLU A 110 12.61 22.76 11.37
CA GLU A 110 13.43 22.14 10.33
C GLU A 110 12.80 22.13 8.93
N PHE A 111 11.47 22.28 8.83
CA PHE A 111 10.72 22.29 7.56
C PHE A 111 10.03 23.63 7.26
N ALA A 112 10.33 24.69 8.02
CA ALA A 112 9.64 25.97 7.92
C ALA A 112 9.84 26.67 6.56
N SER A 113 10.96 26.39 5.87
CA SER A 113 11.29 26.96 4.56
C SER A 113 10.80 26.14 3.36
N GLU A 114 10.09 25.02 3.61
CA GLU A 114 9.61 24.18 2.51
C GLU A 114 8.51 24.85 1.69
N THR A 115 8.61 24.71 0.38
CA THR A 115 7.49 24.95 -0.53
C THR A 115 6.39 23.91 -0.36
N PHE A 116 5.20 24.19 -0.87
CA PHE A 116 4.09 23.23 -0.84
C PHE A 116 4.44 21.88 -1.48
N GLU A 117 5.12 21.89 -2.64
CA GLU A 117 5.48 20.64 -3.32
C GLU A 117 6.54 19.83 -2.55
N GLN A 118 7.51 20.50 -1.91
CA GLN A 118 8.47 19.83 -1.03
C GLN A 118 7.79 19.21 0.19
N ARG A 119 6.92 19.97 0.85
CA ARG A 119 6.13 19.49 1.99
C ARG A 119 5.26 18.29 1.61
N LYS A 120 4.57 18.38 0.47
CA LYS A 120 3.75 17.30 -0.08
C LYS A 120 4.59 16.05 -0.39
N ALA A 121 5.75 16.22 -1.03
CA ALA A 121 6.65 15.11 -1.33
C ALA A 121 7.14 14.40 -0.07
N ARG A 122 7.49 15.15 0.98
CA ARG A 122 7.91 14.60 2.28
C ARG A 122 6.77 13.89 3.01
N VAL A 123 5.61 14.53 3.14
CA VAL A 123 4.46 13.99 3.88
C VAL A 123 3.88 12.76 3.18
N LEU A 124 3.90 12.71 1.85
CA LEU A 124 3.40 11.56 1.07
C LEU A 124 4.47 10.51 0.77
N ASN A 125 5.70 10.66 1.31
CA ASN A 125 6.74 9.67 1.16
C ASN A 125 6.44 8.42 2.00
N ALA A 126 5.65 7.52 1.43
CA ALA A 126 5.18 6.31 2.11
C ALA A 126 6.19 5.16 2.00
N ARG A 127 6.35 4.39 3.08
CA ARG A 127 7.03 3.09 3.07
C ARG A 127 5.99 1.98 3.09
N VAL A 128 6.22 0.93 2.31
CA VAL A 128 5.40 -0.27 2.34
C VAL A 128 5.93 -1.18 3.44
N GLU A 129 5.18 -1.28 4.52
CA GLU A 129 5.49 -2.19 5.63
C GLU A 129 4.31 -3.17 5.80
N MET A 130 4.62 -4.47 5.87
CA MET A 130 3.63 -5.51 6.19
C MET A 130 3.74 -5.82 7.68
N THR A 131 2.80 -5.32 8.49
CA THR A 131 2.82 -5.54 9.95
C THR A 131 1.97 -6.76 10.32
N ILE A 132 2.60 -7.75 10.96
CA ILE A 132 1.95 -8.84 11.71
C ILE A 132 2.28 -8.62 13.19
N THR A 133 1.27 -8.32 14.03
CA THR A 133 1.46 -8.12 15.49
C THR A 133 0.89 -9.29 16.29
N PRO A 134 1.74 -10.15 16.88
CA PRO A 134 1.33 -11.26 17.74
C PRO A 134 1.35 -10.96 19.26
N ILE A 135 1.25 -12.02 20.08
CA ILE A 135 0.22 -12.35 21.09
C ILE A 135 0.08 -11.47 22.36
N ARG A 136 0.92 -10.46 22.63
CA ARG A 136 0.68 -9.53 23.76
C ARG A 136 0.42 -8.11 23.29
N VAL A 137 -0.84 -7.72 23.39
CA VAL A 137 -1.35 -6.42 22.97
C VAL A 137 -2.06 -5.73 24.13
N PRO A 138 -1.39 -4.87 24.92
CA PRO A 138 -2.08 -3.86 25.68
C PRO A 138 -2.35 -2.68 24.74
N LEU A 139 -3.57 -2.60 24.21
CA LEU A 139 -3.97 -1.51 23.31
C LEU A 139 -4.21 -0.20 24.11
N MET A 140 -3.41 0.83 23.79
CA MET A 140 -3.45 2.26 24.19
C MET A 140 -2.85 2.56 25.58
N ARG A 141 -2.05 3.62 25.86
CA ARG A 141 -1.76 4.98 25.31
C ARG A 141 -0.26 5.31 25.52
N PRO A 142 0.32 6.33 24.83
CA PRO A 142 1.69 6.79 25.08
C PRO A 142 2.01 7.60 26.37
N ASP A 143 2.30 6.95 27.49
CA ASP A 143 3.63 7.12 28.13
C ASP A 143 4.75 6.50 27.24
N VAL A 144 4.32 5.76 26.23
CA VAL A 144 4.97 5.13 25.08
C VAL A 144 5.27 6.11 23.93
N TYR A 145 6.29 6.95 24.06
CA TYR A 145 7.30 7.12 22.98
C TYR A 145 8.51 7.91 23.52
N GLN A 146 9.49 7.22 24.10
CA GLN A 146 10.88 7.66 24.02
C GLN A 146 11.62 6.70 23.08
N GLU A 147 11.75 7.11 21.82
CA GLU A 147 12.78 6.54 20.95
C GLU A 147 14.14 6.79 21.61
N GLY A 148 14.90 5.73 21.89
CA GLY A 148 16.31 5.93 22.23
C GLY A 148 17.06 4.81 22.93
N LEU A 149 16.45 3.99 23.80
CA LEU A 149 17.26 3.11 24.68
C LEU A 149 16.80 1.65 24.87
N ILE A 150 15.56 1.29 24.53
CA ILE A 150 15.04 -0.04 24.90
C ILE A 150 15.47 -1.17 23.93
N GLY A 151 16.00 -0.84 22.75
CA GLY A 151 16.57 -1.84 21.85
C GLY A 151 17.89 -2.47 22.34
N ARG A 152 18.63 -1.80 23.24
CA ARG A 152 19.96 -2.26 23.69
C ARG A 152 19.98 -2.98 25.04
N LEU A 153 18.96 -2.80 25.89
CA LEU A 153 18.94 -3.41 27.23
C LEU A 153 18.18 -4.75 27.29
N TRP A 154 17.34 -5.08 26.30
CA TRP A 154 16.66 -6.38 26.26
C TRP A 154 17.52 -7.52 25.69
N ALA A 155 18.51 -7.22 24.85
CA ALA A 155 19.45 -8.23 24.34
C ALA A 155 20.39 -8.78 25.42
N LEU A 156 20.57 -8.07 26.54
CA LEU A 156 21.50 -8.46 27.61
C LEU A 156 20.84 -9.19 28.78
N ARG A 157 19.50 -9.32 28.81
CA ARG A 157 18.81 -9.97 29.96
C ARG A 157 18.13 -11.31 29.64
N THR A 158 18.07 -11.70 28.37
CA THR A 158 17.50 -13.00 27.94
C THR A 158 18.52 -14.11 27.77
N LEU A 159 19.81 -13.87 28.07
CA LEU A 159 20.83 -14.93 28.12
C LEU A 159 20.98 -15.58 29.52
N GLU A 160 20.25 -15.14 30.55
CA GLU A 160 20.42 -15.61 31.93
C GLU A 160 19.23 -16.38 32.53
N SER A 161 18.18 -16.71 31.78
CA SER A 161 17.12 -17.59 32.30
C SER A 161 16.68 -18.59 31.25
N GLY A 162 17.33 -19.75 31.28
CA GLY A 162 16.95 -20.92 30.49
C GLY A 162 15.63 -21.52 30.98
N TRP A 163 14.74 -21.75 30.02
CA TRP A 163 13.78 -22.85 29.92
C TRP A 163 13.57 -23.14 28.44
#